data_AF-A0A660QD65-F1
#
_entry.id   AF-A0A660QD65-F1
#
_cell.length_a   1.000
_cell.length_b   1.000
_cell.length_c   1.000
_cell.angle_alpha   90.00
_cell.angle_beta   90.00
_cell.angle_gamma   90.00
#
_symmetry.space_group_name_H-M   'P 1'
#
loop_
_entity.id
_entity.type
_entity.pdbx_description
1 polymer ?
#
loop_
_entity_poly.entity_id
_entity_poly.type
_entity_poly.pdbx_seq_one_letter_code
_entity_poly.pdbx_strand_id
1 'polypeptide(L)' 'MRLLTFKGGVHPPEKKELAREQKIQIFPIPKTVYVFLSNHAGVPAKCVV' A
#
# COMPACT_ATOMS: atom_id res chain seq x y z
N MET A 1 24.16 9.61 23.50
CA MET A 1 22.78 9.69 22.95
C MET A 1 22.58 8.52 22.00
N ARG A 2 21.52 7.73 22.14
CA ARG A 2 21.26 6.57 21.26
C ARG A 2 20.56 7.06 20.00
N LEU A 3 21.08 6.71 18.82
CA LEU A 3 20.43 7.04 17.55
C LEU A 3 19.06 6.37 17.49
N LEU A 4 18.03 7.14 17.11
CA LEU A 4 16.72 6.59 16.75
C LEU A 4 16.87 5.89 15.40
N THR A 5 17.28 4.62 15.42
CA THR A 5 17.40 3.81 14.21
C THR A 5 16.04 3.22 13.85
N PHE A 6 15.75 3.11 12.56
CA PHE A 6 14.71 2.21 12.09
C PHE A 6 15.23 0.79 12.32
N LYS A 7 14.69 0.09 13.32
CA LYS A 7 14.95 -1.35 13.46
C LYS A 7 14.32 -2.00 12.24
N GLY A 8 15.13 -2.33 11.22
CA GLY A 8 14.68 -3.12 10.07
C GLY A 8 13.81 -4.27 10.58
N GLY A 9 12.56 -4.29 10.13
CA GLY A 9 11.51 -5.08 10.74
C GLY A 9 11.72 -6.56 10.52
N VAL A 10 11.47 -7.35 11.56
CA VAL A 10 11.09 -8.77 11.42
C VAL A 10 9.95 -8.83 10.39
N HIS A 11 9.99 -9.81 9.49
CA HIS A 11 8.91 -10.05 8.54
C HIS A 11 7.56 -9.96 9.28
N PRO A 12 6.64 -9.05 8.88
CA PRO A 12 5.35 -8.95 9.54
C PRO A 12 4.68 -10.32 9.59
N PRO A 13 4.02 -10.71 10.70
CA PRO A 13 3.28 -11.96 10.75
C PRO A 13 2.31 -12.06 9.56
N GLU A 14 2.32 -13.18 8.85
CA GLU A 14 1.57 -13.34 7.59
C GLU A 14 0.04 -13.32 7.77
N LYS A 15 -0.45 -13.68 8.96
CA LYS A 15 -1.88 -13.72 9.33
C LYS A 15 -2.80 -14.47 8.35
N LYS A 16 -2.33 -15.57 7.75
CA LYS A 16 -3.08 -16.38 6.77
C LYS A 16 -4.41 -16.91 7.32
N GLU A 17 -4.49 -17.16 8.63
CA GLU A 17 -5.70 -17.56 9.34
C GLU A 17 -6.85 -16.56 9.17
N LEU A 18 -6.55 -15.28 8.93
CA LEU A 18 -7.58 -14.26 8.71
C LEU A 18 -8.32 -14.42 7.39
N ALA A 19 -7.76 -15.10 6.39
CA ALA A 19 -8.32 -15.14 5.03
C ALA A 19 -8.49 -16.56 4.46
N ARG A 20 -7.97 -17.60 5.12
CA ARG A 20 -7.89 -18.98 4.58
C ARG A 20 -9.23 -19.61 4.13
N GLU A 21 -10.34 -19.19 4.74
CA GLU A 21 -11.69 -19.72 4.46
C GLU A 21 -12.55 -18.76 3.63
N GLN A 22 -12.00 -17.59 3.25
CA GLN A 22 -12.74 -16.61 2.46
C GLN A 22 -12.79 -17.00 0.99
N LYS A 23 -13.98 -16.87 0.41
CA LYS A 23 -14.17 -16.97 -1.04
C LYS A 23 -13.52 -15.78 -1.73
N ILE A 24 -12.95 -16.01 -2.90
CA ILE A 24 -12.53 -14.94 -3.81
C ILE A 24 -13.77 -14.17 -4.25
N GLN A 25 -13.71 -12.84 -4.14
CA GLN A 25 -14.82 -11.94 -4.47
C GLN A 25 -14.32 -10.83 -5.38
N ILE A 26 -15.21 -10.33 -6.24
CA ILE A 26 -14.96 -9.12 -7.02
C ILE A 26 -15.16 -7.92 -6.10
N PHE A 27 -14.13 -7.10 -5.95
CA PHE A 27 -14.24 -5.87 -5.17
C PHE A 27 -15.12 -4.86 -5.90
N PRO A 28 -16.05 -4.16 -5.21
CA PRO A 28 -16.91 -3.17 -5.86
C PRO A 28 -16.08 -2.01 -6.43
N ILE A 29 -16.50 -1.51 -7.58
CA ILE A 29 -15.84 -0.34 -8.20
C ILE A 29 -16.09 0.88 -7.30
N PRO A 30 -15.04 1.60 -6.87
CA PRO A 30 -15.22 2.79 -6.05
C PRO A 30 -15.86 3.92 -6.86
N LYS A 31 -16.64 4.77 -6.19
CA LYS A 31 -17.24 5.98 -6.80
C LYS A 31 -16.19 6.99 -7.27
N THR A 32 -15.07 7.07 -6.56
CA THR A 32 -13.99 8.04 -6.80
C THR A 32 -12.65 7.37 -6.59
N VAL A 33 -11.68 7.71 -7.45
CA VAL A 33 -10.28 7.32 -7.30
C VAL A 33 -9.40 8.56 -7.30
N TYR A 34 -8.34 8.55 -6.49
CA TYR A 34 -7.35 9.62 -6.45
C TYR A 34 -6.04 9.12 -7.06
N VAL A 35 -5.53 9.85 -8.05
CA VAL A 35 -4.25 9.54 -8.70
C VAL A 35 -3.24 10.60 -8.27
N PHE A 36 -2.29 10.20 -7.43
CA PHE A 36 -1.23 11.09 -6.97
C PHE A 36 -0.13 11.21 -8.02
N LEU A 37 0.00 12.38 -8.62
CA LEU A 37 0.98 12.65 -9.68
C LEU A 37 2.44 12.66 -9.18
N SER A 38 2.63 12.72 -7.86
CA SER A 38 3.95 12.74 -7.21
C SER A 38 4.28 11.47 -6.44
N ASN A 39 3.56 10.36 -6.66
CA ASN A 39 3.82 9.09 -5.98
C ASN A 39 4.98 8.30 -6.61
N HIS A 40 6.08 8.97 -6.87
CA HIS A 40 7.34 8.39 -7.31
C HIS A 40 8.50 9.35 -6.99
N ALA A 41 9.74 8.86 -6.97
CA ALA A 41 10.91 9.64 -6.56
C ALA A 41 11.42 10.64 -7.63
N GLY A 42 10.73 10.75 -8.77
CA GLY A 42 11.14 11.60 -9.91
C GLY A 42 10.35 12.91 -9.99
N VAL A 43 10.40 13.55 -11.18
CA VAL A 43 9.61 14.75 -11.47
C VAL A 43 8.12 14.40 -11.55
N PRO A 44 7.21 15.12 -10.87
CA PRO A 44 5.78 14.81 -10.89
C PRO A 44 5.22 14.61 -12.32
N ALA A 45 4.34 13.63 -12.47
CA ALA A 45 3.68 13.34 -13.73
C ALA A 45 2.81 14.52 -14.19
N LYS A 46 2.77 14.77 -15.50
CA LYS A 46 1.85 15.74 -16.11
C LYS A 46 0.45 15.14 -16.15
N CYS A 47 -0.55 15.87 -15.65
CA CYS A 47 -1.95 15.52 -15.88
C CYS A 47 -2.29 15.74 -17.35
N VAL A 48 -2.74 14.70 -18.05
CA VAL A 48 -3.06 14.71 -19.49
C VAL A 48 -4.53 14.45 -19.80
N VAL A 49 -5.33 14.27 -18.75
CA VAL A 49 -6.79 14.09 -18.78
C VAL A 49 -7.45 15.06 -17.82
#